data_AF-A0A4Q3J3P0-F1
#
_entry.id   AF-A0A4Q3J3P0-F1
#
_cell.length_a   1.000
_cell.length_b   1.000
_cell.length_c   1.000
_cell.angle_alpha   90.00
_cell.angle_beta   90.00
_cell.angle_gamma   90.00
#
_symmetry.space_group_name_H-M   'P 1'
#
loop_
_entity.id
_entity.type
_entity.pdbx_description
1 polymer ?
#
loop_
_entity_poly.entity_id
_entity_poly.type
_entity_poly.pdbx_seq_one_letter_code
_entity_poly.pdbx_strand_id
1 'polypeptide(L)'
;MQATPAPGRPGKSLYDDTLVVILSEFGRTWTQGKDQSSVEGWSFPDDHHNYTSVILSGGNAAPNRQIGNFDLAPRVTGQKVTVREEGGQVVERIPRSADVVATICDAFGMTMGSDFFIPGGYGVIAGATV
;
A
#
# COMPACT_ATOMS: atom_id res chain seq x y z
N MET A 1 24.84 -11.16 -11.20
CA MET A 1 24.31 -11.84 -10.01
C MET A 1 23.56 -13.07 -10.47
N GLN A 2 23.84 -14.25 -9.90
CA GLN A 2 23.07 -15.47 -10.14
C GLN A 2 21.97 -15.55 -9.09
N ALA A 3 20.72 -15.78 -9.51
CA ALA A 3 19.61 -15.90 -8.57
C ALA A 3 19.71 -17.23 -7.81
N THR A 4 19.61 -17.19 -6.48
CA THR A 4 19.55 -18.38 -5.64
C THR A 4 18.28 -19.16 -5.97
N PRO A 5 18.33 -20.47 -6.29
CA PRO A 5 17.15 -21.27 -6.55
C PRO A 5 16.22 -21.35 -5.33
N ALA A 6 14.91 -21.34 -5.55
CA ALA A 6 13.93 -21.60 -4.49
C ALA A 6 13.99 -23.09 -4.07
N PRO A 7 14.03 -23.41 -2.76
CA PRO A 7 14.01 -24.79 -2.29
C PRO A 7 12.75 -25.54 -2.77
N GLY A 8 12.95 -26.63 -3.51
CA GLY A 8 11.85 -27.50 -3.94
C GLY A 8 10.94 -26.93 -5.04
N ARG A 9 11.29 -25.79 -5.67
CA ARG A 9 10.48 -25.16 -6.74
C ARG A 9 11.31 -24.94 -8.01
N PRO A 10 11.32 -25.91 -8.95
CA PRO A 10 12.04 -25.79 -10.21
C PRO A 10 11.61 -24.55 -11.00
N GLY A 11 12.58 -23.82 -11.55
CA GLY A 11 12.32 -22.60 -12.33
C GLY A 11 11.99 -21.36 -11.50
N LYS A 12 11.95 -21.46 -10.16
CA LYS A 12 11.83 -20.31 -9.26
C LYS A 12 13.13 -20.02 -8.53
N SER A 13 13.28 -18.77 -8.17
CA SER A 13 14.34 -18.24 -7.32
C SER A 13 13.81 -17.95 -5.92
N LEU A 14 14.70 -17.86 -4.94
CA LEU A 14 14.39 -17.41 -3.59
C LEU A 14 13.64 -16.06 -3.59
N TYR A 15 13.95 -15.19 -4.56
CA TYR A 15 13.28 -13.91 -4.71
C TYR A 15 11.80 -14.03 -5.10
N ASP A 16 11.42 -15.07 -5.85
CA ASP A 16 10.00 -15.34 -6.16
C ASP A 16 9.19 -15.77 -4.92
N ASP A 17 9.87 -16.23 -3.88
CA ASP A 17 9.29 -16.65 -2.60
C ASP A 17 9.53 -15.62 -1.48
N THR A 18 10.21 -14.51 -1.76
CA THR A 18 10.57 -13.48 -0.77
C THR A 18 9.97 -12.15 -1.16
N LEU A 19 9.05 -11.63 -0.35
CA LEU A 19 8.64 -10.23 -0.48
C LEU A 19 9.75 -9.32 0.07
N VAL A 20 10.30 -8.48 -0.80
CA VAL A 20 11.22 -7.41 -0.46
C VAL A 20 10.43 -6.11 -0.44
N VAL A 21 10.41 -5.47 0.74
CA VAL A 21 9.83 -4.14 0.93
C VAL A 21 10.97 -3.15 1.12
N ILE A 22 11.08 -2.18 0.22
CA ILE A 22 11.96 -1.02 0.40
C ILE A 22 11.07 0.15 0.77
N LEU A 23 11.32 0.74 1.94
CA LEU A 23 10.61 1.91 2.44
C LEU A 23 11.63 3.04 2.65
N SER A 24 11.36 4.22 2.10
CA SER A 24 12.02 5.46 2.49
C SER A 24 11.22 6.15 3.59
N GLU A 25 11.84 6.39 4.73
CA GLU A 25 11.21 6.89 5.96
C GLU A 25 10.87 8.40 5.92
N PHE A 26 11.23 9.12 4.87
CA PHE A 26 10.69 10.47 4.70
C PHE A 26 9.19 10.33 4.32
N GLY A 27 8.31 10.48 5.32
CA GLY A 27 6.89 10.07 5.32
C GLY A 27 6.07 10.69 6.48
N ARG A 28 5.48 11.89 6.36
CA ARG A 28 4.53 12.39 7.39
C ARG A 28 3.07 11.97 7.07
N THR A 29 2.53 11.03 7.86
CA THR A 29 1.08 10.76 8.11
C THR A 29 0.42 11.90 8.89
N TRP A 30 -0.89 12.16 9.02
CA TRP A 30 -2.23 11.83 8.46
C TRP A 30 -3.04 13.12 8.70
N THR A 31 -4.04 13.47 7.88
CA THR A 31 -4.84 14.68 8.15
C THR A 31 -5.77 14.43 9.34
N GLN A 32 -5.73 15.31 10.33
CA GLN A 32 -6.37 15.11 11.63
C GLN A 32 -7.51 16.10 11.83
N GLY A 33 -8.63 15.62 12.34
CA GLY A 33 -9.51 16.48 13.12
C GLY A 33 -10.30 15.73 14.17
N LYS A 34 -11.31 16.40 14.74
CA LYS A 34 -11.77 16.16 16.11
C LYS A 34 -12.36 14.76 16.34
N ASP A 35 -13.03 14.19 15.33
CA ASP A 35 -13.53 12.82 15.24
C ASP A 35 -13.77 12.45 13.77
N GLN A 36 -14.06 11.18 13.48
CA GLN A 36 -14.37 10.72 12.10
C GLN A 36 -15.78 11.09 11.61
N SER A 37 -16.60 11.77 12.43
CA SER A 37 -18.00 12.10 12.12
C SER A 37 -18.18 13.48 11.47
N SER A 38 -17.20 14.38 11.57
CA SER A 38 -17.17 15.67 10.86
C SER A 38 -15.75 16.10 10.46
N VAL A 39 -15.63 16.69 9.26
CA VAL A 39 -14.36 17.18 8.68
C VAL A 39 -14.10 18.68 8.88
N GLU A 40 -15.00 19.39 9.55
CA GLU A 40 -14.82 20.82 9.83
C GLU A 40 -13.67 21.04 10.82
N GLY A 41 -12.66 21.84 10.44
CA GLY A 41 -11.49 22.15 11.29
C GLY A 41 -10.32 21.15 11.22
N TRP A 42 -10.29 20.25 10.23
CA TRP A 42 -9.17 19.31 10.04
C TRP A 42 -7.91 20.00 9.47
N SER A 43 -6.72 19.52 9.87
CA SER A 43 -5.41 19.99 9.38
C SER A 43 -4.79 19.00 8.39
N PHE A 44 -4.19 19.52 7.30
CA PHE A 44 -3.72 18.73 6.16
C PHE A 44 -2.29 19.12 5.70
N PRO A 45 -1.22 18.84 6.47
CA PRO A 45 0.15 19.13 6.03
C PRO A 45 0.70 18.08 5.03
N ASP A 46 1.42 18.57 4.03
CA ASP A 46 2.23 17.82 3.05
C ASP A 46 3.69 17.74 3.51
N ASP A 47 4.28 16.56 3.41
CA ASP A 47 5.70 16.33 3.08
C ASP A 47 5.89 14.81 3.10
N HIS A 48 5.78 14.18 1.92
CA HIS A 48 5.98 12.77 1.59
C HIS A 48 4.72 11.89 1.45
N HIS A 49 4.50 11.47 0.20
CA HIS A 49 3.47 10.52 -0.15
C HIS A 49 4.04 9.08 -0.08
N ASN A 50 3.38 8.19 0.65
CA ASN A 50 3.89 6.82 0.85
C ASN A 50 4.10 6.03 -0.46
N TYR A 51 3.45 6.42 -1.56
CA TYR A 51 3.59 5.75 -2.87
C TYR A 51 4.85 6.11 -3.63
N THR A 52 5.52 7.21 -3.30
CA THR A 52 6.85 7.52 -3.89
C THR A 52 7.99 6.88 -3.11
N SER A 53 7.68 6.34 -1.93
CA SER A 53 8.68 5.90 -0.96
C SER A 53 8.61 4.40 -0.68
N VAL A 54 7.73 3.64 -1.35
CA VAL A 54 7.62 2.20 -1.17
C VAL A 54 7.79 1.46 -2.48
N ILE A 55 8.67 0.46 -2.47
CA ILE A 55 8.83 -0.51 -3.55
C ILE A 55 8.53 -1.89 -2.98
N LEU A 56 7.59 -2.58 -3.61
CA LEU A 56 7.34 -4.01 -3.40
C LEU A 56 8.03 -4.78 -4.52
N SER A 57 8.75 -5.84 -4.15
CA SER A 57 9.58 -6.60 -5.05
C SER A 57 9.55 -8.08 -4.68
N GLY A 58 9.53 -8.97 -5.66
CA GLY A 58 9.55 -10.41 -5.42
C GLY A 58 8.19 -10.94 -4.96
N GLY A 59 8.23 -11.86 -4.00
CA GLY A 59 7.09 -12.68 -3.54
C GLY A 59 5.75 -11.96 -3.49
N ASN A 60 4.78 -12.52 -4.22
CA ASN A 60 3.41 -12.03 -4.38
C ASN A 60 3.21 -10.57 -4.83
N ALA A 61 4.27 -9.80 -5.10
CA ALA A 61 4.15 -8.48 -5.69
C ALA A 61 3.87 -8.59 -7.19
N ALA A 62 2.85 -7.89 -7.69
CA ALA A 62 2.55 -7.87 -9.11
C ALA A 62 3.67 -7.12 -9.88
N PRO A 63 4.34 -7.74 -10.86
CA PRO A 63 5.47 -7.13 -11.55
C PRO A 63 5.01 -6.02 -12.50
N ASN A 64 5.91 -5.06 -12.78
CA ASN A 64 5.69 -3.95 -13.70
C ASN A 64 4.44 -3.11 -13.37
N ARG A 65 4.14 -2.97 -12.08
CA ARG A 65 3.04 -2.13 -11.59
C ARG A 65 3.59 -0.89 -10.90
N GLN A 66 2.90 0.22 -11.13
CA GLN A 66 3.02 1.44 -10.36
C GLN A 66 1.69 1.65 -9.64
N ILE A 67 1.77 1.93 -8.34
CA ILE A 67 0.58 2.21 -7.53
C ILE A 67 0.43 3.73 -7.43
N GLY A 68 -0.72 4.23 -7.87
CA GLY A 68 -1.02 5.65 -7.90
C GLY A 68 -0.18 6.42 -8.93
N ASN A 69 -0.39 7.73 -8.96
CA ASN A 69 0.38 8.72 -9.72
C ASN A 69 0.05 10.12 -9.13
N PHE A 70 0.56 11.19 -9.71
CA PHE A 70 0.19 12.57 -9.34
C PHE A 70 -0.73 13.18 -10.39
N ASP A 71 -1.76 13.90 -9.92
CA ASP A 71 -2.36 14.98 -10.69
C ASP A 71 -1.58 16.26 -10.39
N LEU A 72 -1.08 16.93 -11.44
CA LEU A 72 -0.20 18.09 -11.33
C LEU A 72 -0.96 19.43 -11.35
N ALA A 73 -2.29 19.44 -11.53
CA ALA A 73 -3.07 20.68 -11.62
C ALA A 73 -4.46 20.57 -10.98
N PRO A 74 -4.98 21.60 -10.29
CA PRO A 74 -4.37 22.88 -9.88
C PRO A 74 -3.55 22.78 -8.57
N ARG A 75 -3.47 21.59 -7.96
CA ARG A 75 -2.60 21.25 -6.82
C ARG A 75 -2.01 19.86 -7.06
N VAL A 76 -0.78 19.63 -6.60
CA VAL A 76 -0.17 18.29 -6.68
C VAL A 76 -0.90 17.39 -5.68
N THR A 77 -1.69 16.43 -6.19
CA THR A 77 -2.42 15.47 -5.36
C THR A 77 -2.23 14.06 -5.88
N GLY A 78 -2.29 13.06 -5.00
CA GLY A 78 -2.26 11.65 -5.41
C GLY A 78 -3.49 11.30 -6.23
N GLN A 79 -3.32 10.52 -7.30
CA GLN A 79 -4.42 9.96 -8.06
C GLN A 79 -5.14 8.87 -7.26
N LYS A 80 -6.46 8.77 -7.46
CA LYS A 80 -7.25 7.73 -6.84
C LYS A 80 -6.85 6.36 -7.40
N VAL A 81 -6.93 5.34 -6.55
CA VAL A 81 -6.77 3.95 -6.94
C VAL A 81 -7.93 3.14 -6.38
N THR A 82 -8.13 1.94 -6.92
CA THR A 82 -9.07 0.97 -6.40
C THR A 82 -8.53 0.35 -5.11
N VAL A 83 -9.29 0.45 -4.03
CA VAL A 83 -8.98 -0.09 -2.70
C VAL A 83 -10.11 -1.01 -2.25
N ARG A 84 -9.75 -2.23 -1.83
CA ARG A 84 -10.66 -3.16 -1.14
C ARG A 84 -10.56 -2.94 0.36
N GLU A 85 -11.55 -2.29 0.94
CA GLU A 85 -11.58 -1.98 2.37
C GLU A 85 -11.79 -3.24 3.22
N GLU A 86 -11.48 -3.14 4.51
CA GLU A 86 -11.63 -4.23 5.49
C GLU A 86 -13.03 -4.87 5.45
N GLY A 87 -14.09 -4.06 5.30
CA GLY A 87 -15.47 -4.53 5.17
C GLY A 87 -15.83 -5.20 3.84
N GLY A 88 -14.85 -5.44 2.97
CA GLY A 88 -15.02 -6.05 1.65
C GLY A 88 -15.52 -5.10 0.56
N GLN A 89 -15.86 -3.85 0.90
CA GLN A 89 -16.26 -2.85 -0.08
C GLN A 89 -15.08 -2.44 -0.96
N VAL A 90 -15.35 -2.25 -2.25
CA VAL A 90 -14.37 -1.74 -3.21
C VAL A 90 -14.68 -0.28 -3.47
N VAL A 91 -13.71 0.60 -3.19
CA VAL A 91 -13.84 2.04 -3.33
C VAL A 91 -12.72 2.61 -4.18
N GLU A 92 -12.96 3.77 -4.79
CA GLU A 92 -11.95 4.52 -5.54
C GLU A 92 -11.61 5.82 -4.79
N ARG A 93 -10.44 5.88 -4.16
CA ARG A 93 -10.01 7.03 -3.36
C ARG A 93 -8.50 7.21 -3.40
N ILE A 94 -8.05 8.38 -2.96
CA ILE A 94 -6.61 8.61 -2.76
C ILE A 94 -6.15 7.61 -1.69
N PRO A 95 -5.18 6.77 -2.02
CA PRO A 95 -4.81 5.68 -1.14
C PRO A 95 -3.92 6.19 0.00
N ARG A 96 -3.93 5.43 1.09
CA ARG A 96 -3.48 5.85 2.40
C ARG A 96 -2.23 5.09 2.85
N SER A 97 -1.40 5.65 3.74
CA SER A 97 -0.33 4.90 4.43
C SER A 97 -0.85 3.59 5.03
N ALA A 98 -2.02 3.61 5.66
CA ALA A 98 -2.67 2.42 6.20
C ALA A 98 -3.00 1.39 5.11
N ASP A 99 -3.35 1.83 3.90
CA ASP A 99 -3.60 0.92 2.77
C ASP A 99 -2.31 0.29 2.25
N VAL A 100 -1.18 1.03 2.28
CA VAL A 100 0.14 0.48 1.94
C VAL A 100 0.51 -0.65 2.90
N VAL A 101 0.39 -0.39 4.20
CA VAL A 101 0.69 -1.38 5.24
C VAL A 101 -0.22 -2.60 5.09
N ALA A 102 -1.52 -2.39 4.89
CA ALA A 102 -2.47 -3.48 4.64
C ALA A 102 -2.12 -4.29 3.38
N THR A 103 -1.67 -3.64 2.31
CA THR A 103 -1.22 -4.29 1.07
C THR A 103 0.06 -5.10 1.27
N ILE A 104 1.00 -4.63 2.11
CA ILE A 104 2.18 -5.40 2.50
C ILE A 104 1.78 -6.66 3.28
N CYS A 105 0.86 -6.53 4.23
CA CYS A 105 0.33 -7.68 4.97
C CYS A 105 -0.37 -8.68 4.04
N ASP A 106 -1.19 -8.20 3.10
CA ASP A 106 -1.83 -9.04 2.08
C ASP A 106 -0.79 -9.76 1.19
N ALA A 107 0.30 -9.08 0.80
CA ALA A 107 1.40 -9.69 0.06
C ALA A 107 2.10 -10.81 0.86
N PHE A 108 2.17 -10.70 2.18
CA PHE A 108 2.61 -11.77 3.08
C PHE A 108 1.58 -12.90 3.27
N GLY A 109 0.41 -12.83 2.63
CA GLY A 109 -0.66 -13.81 2.74
C GLY A 109 -1.51 -13.64 4.01
N MET A 110 -1.46 -12.48 4.66
CA MET A 110 -2.25 -12.18 5.85
C MET A 110 -3.66 -11.72 5.45
N THR A 111 -4.67 -12.19 6.19
CA THR A 111 -6.08 -11.88 5.96
C THR A 111 -6.51 -10.67 6.79
N MET A 112 -7.04 -9.63 6.13
CA MET A 112 -7.62 -8.45 6.79
C MET A 112 -8.71 -8.84 7.81
N GLY A 113 -8.69 -8.23 9.00
CA GLY A 113 -9.71 -8.46 10.02
C GLY A 113 -9.57 -9.80 10.77
N SER A 114 -8.65 -10.67 10.34
CA SER A 114 -8.28 -11.91 11.03
C SER A 114 -6.86 -11.81 11.59
N ASP A 115 -5.89 -11.55 10.72
CA ASP A 115 -4.47 -11.67 11.06
C ASP A 115 -3.85 -10.34 11.47
N PHE A 116 -4.51 -9.23 11.13
CA PHE A 116 -4.11 -7.89 11.52
C PHE A 116 -5.29 -6.90 11.52
N PHE A 117 -5.11 -5.81 12.27
CA PHE A 117 -6.03 -4.68 12.37
C PHE A 117 -5.25 -3.37 12.37
N ILE A 118 -5.68 -2.39 11.57
CA ILE A 118 -5.10 -1.04 11.53
C ILE A 118 -6.18 -0.03 11.96
N PRO A 119 -6.00 0.67 13.09
CA PRO A 119 -6.96 1.68 13.53
C PRO A 119 -7.16 2.80 12.50
N GLY A 120 -8.39 3.32 12.39
CA GLY A 120 -8.71 4.43 11.49
C GLY A 120 -9.14 4.02 10.08
N GLY A 121 -9.31 2.71 9.85
CA GLY A 121 -9.76 2.14 8.59
C GLY A 121 -8.63 2.02 7.57
N TYR A 122 -8.68 0.96 6.78
CA TYR A 122 -7.65 0.59 5.81
C TYR A 122 -8.26 -0.28 4.72
N GLY A 123 -7.49 -0.52 3.66
CA GLY A 123 -7.82 -1.51 2.64
C GLY A 123 -6.61 -1.93 1.83
N VAL A 124 -6.77 -3.01 1.07
CA VAL A 124 -5.73 -3.54 0.17
C VAL A 124 -5.88 -2.90 -1.21
N ILE A 125 -4.76 -2.49 -1.80
CA ILE A 125 -4.73 -1.86 -3.12
C ILE A 125 -4.88 -2.94 -4.19
N ALA A 126 -5.88 -2.80 -5.04
CA ALA A 126 -6.16 -3.80 -6.07
C ALA A 126 -5.02 -3.87 -7.10
N GLY A 127 -4.59 -5.09 -7.43
CA GLY A 127 -3.56 -5.35 -8.43
C GLY A 127 -2.12 -5.04 -7.98
N ALA A 128 -1.90 -4.72 -6.71
CA ALA A 128 -0.57 -4.62 -6.11
C ALA A 128 0.03 -6.01 -5.82
N THR A 129 -0.83 -6.97 -5.50
CA THR A 129 -0.50 -8.37 -5.20
C THR A 129 -1.14 -9.32 -6.23
N VAL A 130 -0.59 -10.54 -6.39
CA VAL A 130 -1.08 -11.61 -7.28
C VAL A 130 -1.91 -12.66 -6.56
#